data_AF-A0A7X2HBH0-F1
#
_entry.id   AF-A0A7X2HBH0-F1
#
_cell.length_a   1.000
_cell.length_b   1.000
_cell.length_c   1.000
_cell.angle_alpha   90.00
_cell.angle_beta   90.00
_cell.angle_gamma   90.00
#
_symmetry.space_group_name_H-M   'P 1'
#
loop_
_entity.id
_entity.type
_entity.pdbx_description
1 polymer ?
#
loop_
_entity_poly.entity_id
_entity_poly.type
_entity_poly.pdbx_seq_one_letter_code
_entity_poly.pdbx_strand_id
1 'polypeptide(L)'
;MLFLFRQKPEWLQFFIEHYAEAATAAALVCFGLLLGAREITRGFHRRKNAERRNRRVGRFTASLLLIGVGVPLYLDWREGTDFMLLLLKWWPVIPVLWGIEYLLIFFFNRHRSNSDVTGARTRLDLRGLLSAILLAASIFIVAEQEHYLHLWNRVSLNLTAAAVDYGEAEGNKFQKAPLIIPVELDTAKISIDGINGDILVHRAPVEDIEIVTTVWVDQLEGVMAEAISDQSFVDATPGSTIKITPESKAYGDSGKRQPRMNLDISLPEDRRFNLDIRTMNGGITLQNVEAIEDISLETGNGQLILHRILGEVKGKTLNGAVRVRGVQGSVDLSTSGGDMNAWDVTGPLKLSTAVGNVGAINNGDKVDISSKNGNLEVDGARSNLHAESLNGGINVRSDLLGGDWDIYSAVGDISVFLPLVGDYKVEGSSGYGDIVSDYPGLLIDKKTISGKAGNGEHKVHIEGNSSLNVMKY
;
A
#
# COMPACT_ATOMS: atom_id res chain seq x y z
N MET A 1 38.56 9.64 15.26
CA MET A 1 37.24 9.09 14.87
C MET A 1 37.09 9.01 13.34
N LEU A 2 37.19 10.11 12.59
CA LEU A 2 37.06 10.10 11.11
C LEU A 2 38.14 9.31 10.33
N PHE A 3 39.32 9.09 10.91
CA PHE A 3 40.38 8.30 10.26
C PHE A 3 40.15 6.78 10.31
N LEU A 4 39.47 6.28 11.35
CA LEU A 4 39.16 4.85 11.52
C LEU A 4 38.09 4.35 10.55
N PHE A 5 37.14 5.21 10.17
CA PHE A 5 36.09 4.86 9.21
C PHE A 5 36.61 4.68 7.78
N ARG A 6 37.80 5.19 7.45
CA ARG A 6 38.36 5.12 6.09
C ARG A 6 39.10 3.82 5.79
N GLN A 7 39.52 3.07 6.82
CA GLN A 7 40.28 1.83 6.66
C GLN A 7 39.45 0.54 6.76
N LYS A 8 38.13 0.63 7.06
CA LYS A 8 37.21 -0.52 7.23
C LYS A 8 37.90 -1.80 7.74
N PRO A 9 38.40 -1.82 9.00
CA PRO A 9 39.00 -3.02 9.56
C PRO A 9 37.98 -4.18 9.55
N GLU A 10 38.39 -5.40 9.20
CA GLU A 10 37.48 -6.55 9.13
C GLU A 10 36.74 -6.81 10.46
N TRP A 11 37.41 -6.57 11.59
CA TRP A 11 36.79 -6.69 12.92
C TRP A 11 35.66 -5.67 13.17
N LEU A 12 35.79 -4.46 12.60
CA LEU A 12 34.79 -3.41 12.72
C LEU A 12 33.59 -3.72 11.83
N GLN A 13 33.82 -4.27 10.64
CA GLN A 13 32.77 -4.72 9.75
C GLN A 13 31.98 -5.88 10.35
N PHE A 14 32.67 -6.91 10.86
CA PHE A 14 32.02 -8.02 11.56
C PHE A 14 31.18 -7.56 12.75
N PHE A 15 31.70 -6.61 13.54
CA PHE A 15 30.96 -6.03 14.66
C PHE A 15 29.73 -5.24 14.20
N ILE A 16 29.85 -4.46 13.12
CA ILE A 16 28.73 -3.69 12.56
C ILE A 16 27.63 -4.62 12.06
N GLU A 17 28.00 -5.70 11.37
CA GLU A 17 27.04 -6.65 10.78
C GLU A 17 26.32 -7.51 11.84
N HIS A 18 26.97 -7.86 12.95
CA HIS A 18 26.39 -8.83 13.90
C HIS A 18 25.94 -8.22 15.24
N TYR A 19 26.54 -7.11 15.67
CA TYR A 19 26.38 -6.60 17.03
C TYR A 19 26.04 -5.10 17.13
N ALA A 20 25.95 -4.36 16.02
CA ALA A 20 25.63 -2.93 16.05
C ALA A 20 24.25 -2.64 16.67
N GLU A 21 23.24 -3.42 16.29
CA GLU A 21 21.87 -3.27 16.82
C GLU A 21 21.81 -3.58 18.31
N ALA A 22 22.39 -4.71 18.75
CA ALA A 22 22.49 -5.04 20.17
C ALA A 22 23.23 -3.96 20.99
N ALA A 23 24.35 -3.44 20.47
CA ALA A 23 25.14 -2.43 21.15
C ALA A 23 24.40 -1.08 21.25
N THR A 24 23.69 -0.68 20.20
CA THR A 24 22.89 0.55 20.18
C THR A 24 21.65 0.44 21.07
N ALA A 25 20.95 -0.70 21.09
CA ALA A 25 19.89 -1.00 22.04
C ALA A 25 20.37 -0.90 23.49
N ALA A 26 21.48 -1.56 23.82
CA ALA A 26 22.05 -1.53 25.17
C ALA A 26 22.42 -0.09 25.58
N ALA A 27 23.03 0.68 24.67
CA ALA A 27 23.36 2.08 24.92
C ALA A 27 22.10 2.94 25.17
N LEU A 28 21.04 2.75 24.38
CA LEU A 28 19.76 3.46 24.53
C LEU A 28 19.10 3.17 25.88
N VAL A 29 19.01 1.89 26.25
CA VAL A 29 18.39 1.47 27.52
C VAL A 29 19.21 1.96 28.71
N CYS A 30 20.54 1.79 28.69
CA CYS A 30 21.41 2.28 29.75
C CYS A 30 21.33 3.81 29.89
N PHE A 31 21.35 4.55 28.78
CA PHE A 31 21.27 6.01 28.81
C PHE A 31 19.88 6.49 29.27
N GLY A 32 18.81 5.83 28.81
CA GLY A 32 17.44 6.07 29.26
C GLY A 32 17.27 5.85 30.76
N LEU A 33 17.77 4.73 31.29
CA LEU A 33 17.74 4.41 32.72
C LEU A 33 18.59 5.39 33.55
N LEU A 34 19.77 5.77 33.07
CA LEU A 34 20.62 6.76 33.74
C LEU A 34 19.96 8.14 33.80
N LEU A 35 19.29 8.58 32.73
CA LEU A 35 18.53 9.82 32.71
C LEU A 35 17.35 9.78 33.70
N GLY A 36 16.59 8.68 33.72
CA GLY A 36 15.50 8.47 34.68
C GLY A 36 16.00 8.48 36.13
N ALA A 37 17.03 7.70 36.44
CA ALA A 37 17.64 7.61 37.77
C ALA A 37 18.23 8.96 38.22
N ARG A 38 18.87 9.71 37.32
CA ARG A 38 19.40 11.05 37.59
C ARG A 38 18.29 12.05 37.94
N GLU A 39 17.13 11.96 37.30
CA GLU A 39 16.01 12.86 37.59
C GLU A 39 15.29 12.45 38.89
N ILE A 40 15.18 11.14 39.18
CA ILE A 40 14.66 10.63 40.46
C ILE A 40 15.56 11.03 41.63
N THR A 41 16.88 10.82 41.52
CA THR A 41 17.86 11.20 42.56
C THR A 41 17.90 12.70 42.81
N ARG A 42 17.80 13.52 41.75
CA ARG A 42 17.62 14.98 41.88
C ARG A 42 16.29 15.36 42.55
N GLY A 43 15.23 14.59 42.31
CA GLY A 43 13.96 14.72 43.01
C GLY A 43 14.06 14.43 44.51
N PHE A 44 14.86 13.43 44.90
CA PHE A 44 15.10 13.05 46.30
C PHE A 44 16.08 13.98 47.03
N HIS A 45 17.22 14.36 46.44
CA HIS A 45 18.17 15.30 47.06
C HIS A 45 17.56 16.69 47.31
N ARG A 46 16.62 17.12 46.46
CA ARG A 46 15.84 18.36 46.65
C ARG A 46 14.79 18.28 47.76
N ARG A 47 14.46 17.10 48.29
CA ARG A 47 13.64 17.01 49.52
C ARG A 47 14.41 17.49 50.75
N LYS A 48 15.75 17.55 50.71
CA LYS A 48 16.61 17.84 51.87
C LYS A 48 17.13 19.28 51.92
N ASN A 49 17.37 19.93 50.78
CA ASN A 49 17.77 21.34 50.71
C ASN A 49 16.69 22.17 50.00
N ALA A 50 16.19 23.20 50.69
CA ALA A 50 15.12 24.10 50.25
C ALA A 50 15.56 25.08 49.14
N GLU A 51 16.14 24.60 48.04
CA GLU A 51 16.37 25.42 46.85
C GLU A 51 15.32 25.17 45.77
N ARG A 52 14.44 26.17 45.62
CA ARG A 52 13.40 26.26 44.58
C ARG A 52 14.03 26.49 43.20
N ARG A 53 14.33 25.43 42.45
CA ARG A 53 14.56 25.54 41.00
C ARG A 53 13.51 24.74 40.22
N ASN A 54 12.84 25.43 39.29
CA ASN A 54 11.71 24.94 38.48
C ASN A 54 11.94 23.52 37.92
N ARG A 55 10.94 22.64 38.10
CA ARG A 55 10.88 21.33 37.44
C ARG A 55 10.75 21.54 35.93
N ARG A 56 11.52 20.77 35.16
CA ARG A 56 11.52 20.78 33.70
C ARG A 56 10.70 19.59 33.20
N VAL A 57 9.66 19.86 32.42
CA VAL A 57 8.74 18.85 31.90
C VAL A 57 9.30 18.30 30.57
N GLY A 58 9.35 16.98 30.41
CA GLY A 58 9.77 16.31 29.18
C GLY A 58 11.04 15.45 29.31
N ARG A 59 11.57 15.29 30.52
CA ARG A 59 12.78 14.48 30.75
C ARG A 59 12.46 13.03 31.07
N PHE A 60 11.35 12.80 31.78
CA PHE A 60 10.87 11.45 32.02
C PHE A 60 10.31 10.86 30.72
N THR A 61 9.57 11.63 29.93
CA THR A 61 9.15 11.19 28.61
C THR A 61 10.31 10.90 27.67
N ALA A 62 11.36 11.73 27.66
CA ALA A 62 12.57 11.45 26.88
C ALA A 62 13.27 10.15 27.32
N SER A 63 13.37 9.90 28.62
CA SER A 63 13.93 8.64 29.17
C SER A 63 13.08 7.43 28.76
N LEU A 64 11.76 7.53 28.88
CA LEU A 64 10.83 6.45 28.56
C LEU A 64 10.81 6.17 27.05
N LEU A 65 10.92 7.21 26.22
CA LEU A 65 11.04 7.10 24.77
C LEU A 65 12.32 6.34 24.39
N LEU A 66 13.48 6.68 24.96
CA LEU A 66 14.73 5.97 24.65
C LEU A 66 14.69 4.49 25.05
N ILE A 67 14.08 4.17 26.19
CA ILE A 67 13.86 2.78 26.61
C ILE A 67 12.88 2.08 25.67
N GLY A 68 11.78 2.77 25.31
CA GLY A 68 10.75 2.25 24.40
C GLY A 68 11.21 2.04 22.96
N VAL A 69 12.32 2.66 22.55
CA VAL A 69 13.01 2.42 21.26
C VAL A 69 14.09 1.35 21.43
N GLY A 70 14.83 1.36 22.54
CA GLY A 70 15.92 0.40 22.76
C GLY A 70 15.46 -1.03 23.05
N VAL A 71 14.30 -1.23 23.69
CA VAL A 71 13.78 -2.58 23.99
C VAL A 71 13.31 -3.31 22.73
N PRO A 72 12.45 -2.74 21.86
CA PRO A 72 12.05 -3.41 20.63
C PRO A 72 13.23 -3.64 19.69
N LEU A 73 14.17 -2.69 19.56
CA LEU A 73 15.38 -2.87 18.76
C LEU A 73 16.26 -4.05 19.25
N TYR A 74 16.27 -4.34 20.55
CA TYR A 74 16.96 -5.51 21.09
C TYR A 74 16.22 -6.81 20.81
N LEU A 75 14.88 -6.78 20.85
CA LEU A 75 14.05 -7.94 20.56
C LEU A 75 14.12 -8.32 19.09
N ASP A 76 14.07 -7.34 18.19
CA ASP A 76 14.17 -7.54 16.75
C ASP A 76 15.52 -8.17 16.37
N TRP A 77 16.62 -7.70 16.98
CA TRP A 77 17.94 -8.33 16.81
C TRP A 77 18.00 -9.79 17.29
N ARG A 78 17.26 -10.16 18.35
CA ARG A 78 17.34 -11.50 18.97
C ARG A 78 16.38 -12.51 18.34
N GLU A 79 15.17 -12.08 18.01
CA GLU A 79 14.06 -12.94 17.62
C GLU A 79 13.69 -12.79 16.13
N GLY A 80 14.31 -11.85 15.40
CA GLY A 80 14.02 -11.61 13.98
C GLY A 80 12.60 -11.09 13.74
N THR A 81 12.06 -10.36 14.71
CA THR A 81 10.71 -9.80 14.72
C THR A 81 10.69 -8.39 14.16
N ASP A 82 9.50 -7.88 13.82
CA ASP A 82 9.30 -6.51 13.31
C ASP A 82 8.69 -5.58 14.38
N PHE A 83 9.14 -5.65 15.64
CA PHE A 83 8.55 -4.85 16.72
C PHE A 83 8.83 -3.35 16.56
N MET A 84 9.89 -2.94 15.86
CA MET A 84 10.14 -1.54 15.56
C MET A 84 9.00 -0.90 14.77
N LEU A 85 8.30 -1.63 13.90
CA LEU A 85 7.16 -1.10 13.14
C LEU A 85 5.99 -0.67 14.05
N LEU A 86 5.90 -1.19 15.27
CA LEU A 86 4.90 -0.73 16.24
C LEU A 86 5.09 0.74 16.58
N LEU A 87 6.32 1.29 16.54
CA LEU A 87 6.56 2.71 16.79
C LEU A 87 5.79 3.60 15.80
N LEU A 88 5.59 3.16 14.56
CA LEU A 88 4.85 3.89 13.54
C LEU A 88 3.34 3.96 13.84
N LYS A 89 2.81 2.98 14.57
CA LYS A 89 1.41 2.96 15.01
C LYS A 89 1.23 3.67 16.35
N TRP A 90 2.21 3.56 17.24
CA TRP A 90 2.14 4.02 18.63
C TRP A 90 2.82 5.37 18.89
N TRP A 91 3.37 6.06 17.89
CA TRP A 91 3.90 7.42 18.05
C TRP A 91 2.94 8.42 18.72
N PRO A 92 1.58 8.32 18.58
CA PRO A 92 0.66 9.21 19.28
C PRO A 92 0.72 9.07 20.81
N VAL A 93 1.34 8.02 21.35
CA VAL A 93 1.58 7.86 22.79
C VAL A 93 2.58 8.90 23.33
N ILE A 94 3.52 9.36 22.50
CA ILE A 94 4.54 10.35 22.91
C ILE A 94 3.91 11.65 23.43
N PRO A 95 3.01 12.34 22.69
CA PRO A 95 2.34 13.53 23.20
C PRO A 95 1.42 13.25 24.39
N VAL A 96 0.81 12.06 24.46
CA VAL A 96 -0.03 11.65 25.60
C VAL A 96 0.80 11.52 26.88
N LEU A 97 1.92 10.81 26.83
CA LEU A 97 2.85 10.68 27.96
C LEU A 97 3.42 12.04 28.37
N TRP A 98 3.68 12.92 27.40
CA TRP A 98 4.16 14.27 27.68
C TRP A 98 3.12 15.14 28.40
N GLY A 99 1.84 15.00 28.03
CA GLY A 99 0.71 15.59 28.73
C GLY A 99 0.52 15.03 30.14
N ILE A 100 0.68 13.71 30.32
CA ILE A 100 0.60 13.06 31.65
C ILE A 100 1.73 13.55 32.56
N GLU A 101 2.97 13.67 32.06
CA GLU A 101 4.10 14.22 32.84
C GLU A 101 3.80 15.66 33.31
N TYR A 102 3.22 16.47 32.44
CA TYR A 102 2.79 17.83 32.78
C TYR A 102 1.74 17.85 33.90
N LEU A 103 0.69 17.03 33.78
CA LEU A 103 -0.39 16.93 34.77
C LEU A 103 0.10 16.42 36.13
N LEU A 104 0.98 15.41 36.14
CA LEU A 104 1.59 14.89 37.38
C LEU A 104 2.41 15.98 38.08
N ILE A 105 3.24 16.72 37.34
CA ILE A 105 4.04 17.81 37.92
C ILE A 105 3.15 18.93 38.46
N PHE A 106 2.05 19.25 37.77
CA PHE A 106 1.06 20.21 38.24
C PHE A 106 0.37 19.75 39.53
N PHE A 107 -0.10 18.51 39.59
CA PHE A 107 -0.80 17.94 40.74
C PHE A 107 0.11 17.85 41.98
N PHE A 108 1.34 17.33 41.83
CA PHE A 108 2.31 17.25 42.92
C PHE A 108 2.77 18.62 43.44
N ASN A 109 2.76 19.67 42.60
CA ASN A 109 3.06 21.03 43.03
C ASN A 109 1.88 21.64 43.81
N ARG A 110 0.64 21.36 43.39
CA ARG A 110 -0.58 21.86 44.06
C ARG A 110 -0.76 21.25 45.45
N HIS A 111 -0.44 19.97 45.62
CA HIS A 111 -0.61 19.29 46.91
C HIS A 111 0.45 19.66 47.97
N ARG A 112 1.46 20.48 47.61
CA ARG A 112 2.57 20.88 48.49
C ARG A 112 2.53 22.33 48.96
N SER A 113 1.61 23.16 48.48
CA SER A 113 1.55 24.60 48.82
C SER A 113 0.18 24.95 49.36
N ASN A 114 0.03 24.99 50.69
CA ASN A 114 -1.09 25.66 51.36
C ASN A 114 -0.73 27.12 51.72
N SER A 115 0.14 27.76 50.93
CA SER A 115 0.50 29.17 51.12
C SER A 115 0.62 29.85 49.76
N ASP A 116 -0.19 30.90 49.57
CA ASP A 116 -0.20 31.82 48.44
C ASP A 116 1.18 32.39 48.15
N VAL A 117 1.77 32.06 46.99
CA VAL A 117 2.63 32.99 46.20
C VAL A 117 2.60 32.56 44.72
N THR A 118 2.43 33.57 43.87
CA THR A 118 2.46 33.60 42.41
C THR A 118 3.54 32.73 41.71
N GLY A 119 3.08 31.95 40.72
CA GLY A 119 3.79 31.81 39.43
C GLY A 119 5.09 31.01 39.35
N ALA A 120 5.15 29.77 39.84
CA ALA A 120 6.20 28.85 39.37
C ALA A 120 5.89 28.36 37.94
N ARG A 121 6.21 29.17 36.91
CA ARG A 121 6.10 28.76 35.50
C ARG A 121 6.94 27.51 35.25
N THR A 122 6.29 26.38 35.03
CA THR A 122 6.92 25.14 34.55
C THR A 122 7.53 25.42 33.19
N ARG A 123 8.86 25.28 33.06
CA ARG A 123 9.53 25.42 31.76
C ARG A 123 9.51 24.06 31.08
N LEU A 124 8.95 24.01 29.87
CA LEU A 124 9.01 22.85 28.99
C LEU A 124 10.47 22.67 28.53
N ASP A 125 11.04 21.48 28.71
CA ASP A 125 12.40 21.16 28.21
C ASP A 125 12.30 20.61 26.80
N LEU A 126 11.86 21.47 25.86
CA LEU A 126 11.72 21.11 24.44
C LEU A 126 13.03 20.54 23.87
N ARG A 127 14.18 21.04 24.35
CA ARG A 127 15.49 20.62 23.86
C ARG A 127 15.76 19.14 24.10
N GLY A 128 15.41 18.62 25.29
CA GLY A 128 15.66 17.22 25.64
C GLY A 128 14.69 16.26 24.96
N LEU A 129 13.42 16.65 24.85
CA LEU A 129 12.40 15.87 24.16
C LEU A 129 12.68 15.81 22.65
N LEU A 130 12.93 16.95 22.01
CA LEU A 130 13.25 17.01 20.58
C LEU A 130 14.52 16.24 20.25
N SER A 131 15.56 16.31 21.09
CA SER A 131 16.77 15.51 20.86
C SER A 131 16.51 14.01 20.97
N ALA A 132 15.65 13.56 21.89
CA ALA A 132 15.31 12.15 22.03
C ALA A 132 14.44 11.66 20.86
N ILE A 133 13.50 12.48 20.39
CA ILE A 133 12.69 12.19 19.19
C ILE A 133 13.57 12.11 17.95
N LEU A 134 14.49 13.07 17.74
CA LEU A 134 15.41 13.06 16.60
C LEU A 134 16.33 11.83 16.63
N LEU A 135 16.84 11.47 17.81
CA LEU A 135 17.70 10.31 17.98
C LEU A 135 16.92 9.01 17.71
N ALA A 136 15.70 8.88 18.22
CA ALA A 136 14.83 7.74 17.94
C ALA A 136 14.46 7.63 16.46
N ALA A 137 14.11 8.76 15.82
CA ALA A 137 13.81 8.79 14.40
C ALA A 137 15.03 8.39 13.55
N SER A 138 16.23 8.86 13.91
CA SER A 138 17.46 8.50 13.21
C SER A 138 17.77 7.01 13.33
N ILE A 139 17.60 6.43 14.52
CA ILE A 139 17.85 5.01 14.77
C ILE A 139 16.81 4.14 14.05
N PHE A 140 15.54 4.56 14.08
CA PHE A 140 14.47 3.89 13.34
C PHE A 140 14.75 3.88 11.82
N ILE A 141 15.17 5.02 11.24
CA ILE A 141 15.50 5.11 9.80
C ILE A 141 16.64 4.18 9.40
N VAL A 142 17.67 4.04 10.25
CA VAL A 142 18.82 3.17 9.96
C VAL A 142 18.49 1.70 10.14
N ALA A 143 17.72 1.34 11.16
CA ALA A 143 17.35 -0.06 11.43
C ALA A 143 16.38 -0.63 10.37
N GLU A 144 15.47 0.19 9.85
CA GLU A 144 14.39 -0.26 8.93
C GLU A 144 14.62 0.17 7.47
N GLN A 145 15.88 0.37 7.07
CA GLN A 145 16.24 1.03 5.81
C GLN A 145 15.61 0.37 4.56
N GLU A 146 15.54 -0.96 4.52
CA GLU A 146 14.98 -1.70 3.37
C GLU A 146 13.45 -1.59 3.27
N HIS A 147 12.74 -1.61 4.40
CA HIS A 147 11.29 -1.49 4.45
C HIS A 147 10.80 -0.04 4.24
N TYR A 148 11.59 0.95 4.66
CA TYR A 148 11.22 2.37 4.55
C TYR A 148 11.30 2.90 3.11
N LEU A 149 12.17 2.36 2.26
CA LEU A 149 12.21 2.69 0.83
C LEU A 149 10.82 2.54 0.17
N HIS A 150 10.09 1.46 0.50
CA HIS A 150 8.75 1.21 -0.03
C HIS A 150 7.66 2.13 0.56
N LEU A 151 7.79 2.55 1.83
CA LEU A 151 6.82 3.46 2.47
C LEU A 151 7.05 4.92 2.06
N TRP A 152 8.31 5.34 1.94
CA TRP A 152 8.68 6.67 1.49
C TRP A 152 8.29 6.90 0.04
N ASN A 153 8.48 5.90 -0.84
CA ASN A 153 8.00 5.96 -2.22
C ASN A 153 6.47 6.15 -2.31
N ARG A 154 5.69 5.46 -1.45
CA ARG A 154 4.22 5.64 -1.43
C ARG A 154 3.77 7.03 -0.97
N VAL A 155 4.47 7.61 0.00
CA VAL A 155 4.15 8.95 0.51
C VAL A 155 4.65 10.04 -0.45
N SER A 156 5.81 9.85 -1.08
CA SER A 156 6.33 10.76 -2.08
C SER A 156 5.41 10.80 -3.28
N LEU A 157 5.01 9.66 -3.85
CA LEU A 157 4.09 9.58 -5.01
C LEU A 157 2.82 10.43 -4.81
N ASN A 158 2.21 10.39 -3.62
CA ASN A 158 1.01 11.19 -3.32
C ASN A 158 1.29 12.69 -3.15
N LEU A 159 2.44 13.07 -2.58
CA LEU A 159 2.81 14.47 -2.34
C LEU A 159 3.38 15.13 -3.61
N THR A 160 4.14 14.41 -4.42
CA THR A 160 4.68 14.89 -5.69
C THR A 160 3.59 14.95 -6.75
N ALA A 161 2.64 14.02 -6.80
CA ALA A 161 1.54 14.08 -7.77
C ALA A 161 0.62 15.29 -7.57
N ALA A 162 0.53 15.83 -6.35
CA ALA A 162 -0.22 17.06 -6.06
C ALA A 162 0.58 18.35 -6.33
N ALA A 163 1.88 18.26 -6.61
CA ALA A 163 2.79 19.40 -6.73
C ALA A 163 3.41 19.56 -8.14
N VAL A 164 3.13 18.63 -9.06
CA VAL A 164 3.68 18.56 -10.41
C VAL A 164 2.56 18.71 -11.43
N ASP A 165 2.79 19.54 -12.46
CA ASP A 165 1.88 19.68 -13.59
C ASP A 165 2.23 18.64 -14.66
N TYR A 166 1.23 18.00 -15.27
CA TYR A 166 1.45 16.99 -16.30
C TYR A 166 1.09 17.51 -17.68
N GLY A 167 2.01 17.35 -18.64
CA GLY A 167 1.77 17.55 -20.06
C GLY A 167 0.79 16.52 -20.61
N GLU A 168 -0.05 16.94 -21.54
CA GLU A 168 -1.03 16.08 -22.21
C GLU A 168 -0.46 15.52 -23.53
N ALA A 169 -1.13 14.52 -24.10
CA ALA A 169 -0.83 14.00 -25.44
C ALA A 169 -1.32 14.95 -26.55
N GLU A 170 -0.97 16.23 -26.44
CA GLU A 170 -1.38 17.30 -27.36
C GLU A 170 -0.17 18.10 -27.85
N GLY A 171 -0.28 18.70 -29.03
CA GLY A 171 0.79 19.50 -29.60
C GLY A 171 1.85 18.67 -30.32
N ASN A 172 3.12 18.87 -29.96
CA ASN A 172 4.26 18.32 -30.70
C ASN A 172 4.61 16.91 -30.25
N LYS A 173 4.67 15.97 -31.21
CA LYS A 173 5.01 14.56 -30.99
C LYS A 173 6.41 14.27 -31.54
N PHE A 174 7.25 13.68 -30.71
CA PHE A 174 8.60 13.26 -31.08
C PHE A 174 8.80 11.79 -30.74
N GLN A 175 9.15 10.98 -31.74
CA GLN A 175 9.52 9.58 -31.52
C GLN A 175 11.03 9.49 -31.37
N LYS A 176 11.50 8.88 -30.27
CA LYS A 176 12.93 8.65 -30.03
C LYS A 176 13.40 7.37 -30.72
N ALA A 177 14.72 7.30 -30.95
CA ALA A 177 15.34 6.08 -31.42
C ALA A 177 15.12 4.94 -30.39
N PRO A 178 14.89 3.70 -30.84
CA PRO A 178 14.74 2.57 -29.93
C PRO A 178 15.99 2.38 -29.07
N LEU A 179 15.79 2.20 -27.77
CA LEU A 179 16.84 1.82 -26.83
C LEU A 179 16.83 0.30 -26.66
N ILE A 180 17.94 -0.34 -27.02
CA ILE A 180 18.10 -1.80 -26.91
C ILE A 180 18.91 -2.09 -25.65
N ILE A 181 18.38 -2.94 -24.78
CA ILE A 181 19.01 -3.32 -23.52
C ILE A 181 19.34 -4.81 -23.58
N PRO A 182 20.62 -5.20 -23.48
CA PRO A 182 21.00 -6.59 -23.53
C PRO A 182 20.43 -7.36 -22.36
N VAL A 183 19.86 -8.54 -22.62
CA VAL A 183 19.33 -9.41 -21.56
C VAL A 183 20.39 -10.43 -21.15
N GLU A 184 20.92 -10.29 -19.93
CA GLU A 184 21.87 -11.25 -19.38
C GLU A 184 21.16 -12.51 -18.86
N LEU A 185 21.90 -13.60 -18.66
CA LEU A 185 21.33 -14.88 -18.21
C LEU A 185 20.77 -14.81 -16.78
N ASP A 186 21.31 -13.93 -15.94
CA ASP A 186 20.90 -13.71 -14.55
C ASP A 186 19.82 -12.62 -14.41
N THR A 187 19.44 -11.95 -15.50
CA THR A 187 18.34 -10.99 -15.50
C THR A 187 17.03 -11.71 -15.21
N ALA A 188 16.45 -11.39 -14.05
CA ALA A 188 15.21 -12.00 -13.55
C ALA A 188 14.08 -10.98 -13.35
N LYS A 189 14.42 -9.68 -13.22
CA LYS A 189 13.44 -8.64 -12.87
C LYS A 189 13.61 -7.40 -13.75
N ILE A 190 12.48 -6.77 -14.09
CA ILE A 190 12.42 -5.48 -14.76
C ILE A 190 11.68 -4.51 -13.83
N SER A 191 12.31 -3.37 -13.56
CA SER A 191 11.78 -2.29 -12.72
C SER A 191 11.63 -1.04 -13.56
N ILE A 192 10.42 -0.50 -13.66
CA ILE A 192 10.11 0.70 -14.44
C ILE A 192 9.54 1.75 -13.49
N ASP A 193 10.15 2.94 -13.47
CA ASP A 193 9.70 4.06 -12.64
C ASP A 193 9.42 5.27 -13.53
N GLY A 194 8.16 5.42 -13.93
CA GLY A 194 7.67 6.49 -14.79
C GLY A 194 7.08 7.66 -14.01
N ILE A 195 7.06 8.83 -14.64
CA ILE A 195 6.46 10.05 -14.08
C ILE A 195 5.16 10.38 -14.81
N ASN A 196 5.23 10.67 -16.10
CA ASN A 196 4.07 11.08 -16.90
C ASN A 196 4.08 10.36 -18.25
N GLY A 197 3.02 9.63 -18.57
CA GLY A 197 2.86 8.87 -19.80
C GLY A 197 2.45 7.42 -19.58
N ASP A 198 1.88 6.83 -20.63
CA ASP A 198 1.40 5.45 -20.60
C ASP A 198 2.57 4.48 -20.78
N ILE A 199 2.51 3.36 -20.08
CA ILE A 199 3.50 2.29 -20.16
C ILE A 199 2.81 1.07 -20.77
N LEU A 200 3.23 0.68 -21.96
CA LEU A 200 2.86 -0.57 -22.61
C LEU A 200 4.03 -1.54 -22.46
N VAL A 201 3.76 -2.72 -21.92
CA VAL A 201 4.71 -3.84 -21.91
C VAL A 201 4.06 -5.01 -22.62
N HIS A 202 4.75 -5.52 -23.64
CA HIS A 202 4.28 -6.67 -24.39
C HIS A 202 5.43 -7.57 -24.80
N ARG A 203 5.13 -8.83 -25.11
CA ARG A 203 6.11 -9.71 -25.73
C ARG A 203 6.20 -9.49 -27.25
N ALA A 204 7.38 -9.70 -27.80
CA ALA A 204 7.69 -9.58 -29.22
C ALA A 204 8.84 -10.52 -29.62
N PRO A 205 8.99 -10.85 -30.92
CA PRO A 205 10.09 -11.67 -31.42
C PRO A 205 11.40 -10.85 -31.52
N VAL A 206 11.88 -10.38 -30.37
CA VAL A 206 13.13 -9.63 -30.18
C VAL A 206 14.09 -10.48 -29.35
N GLU A 207 15.40 -10.33 -29.55
CA GLU A 207 16.43 -11.03 -28.75
C GLU A 207 16.70 -10.31 -27.42
N ASP A 208 16.70 -8.98 -27.47
CA ASP A 208 16.95 -8.09 -26.35
C ASP A 208 15.70 -7.24 -26.04
N ILE A 209 15.68 -6.56 -24.90
CA ILE A 209 14.56 -5.67 -24.56
C ILE A 209 14.68 -4.40 -25.40
N GLU A 210 13.62 -4.08 -26.15
CA GLU A 210 13.54 -2.86 -26.95
C GLU A 210 12.55 -1.87 -26.31
N ILE A 211 12.98 -0.62 -26.14
CA ILE A 211 12.16 0.46 -25.60
C ILE A 211 12.00 1.55 -26.66
N VAL A 212 10.77 1.75 -27.10
CA VAL A 212 10.39 2.86 -27.98
C VAL A 212 9.70 3.92 -27.16
N THR A 213 10.30 5.12 -27.10
CA THR A 213 9.74 6.25 -26.34
C THR A 213 9.12 7.26 -27.27
N THR A 214 7.88 7.65 -26.98
CA THR A 214 7.20 8.76 -27.65
C THR A 214 7.04 9.91 -26.65
N VAL A 215 7.66 11.05 -26.95
CA VAL A 215 7.59 12.26 -26.13
C VAL A 215 6.58 13.23 -26.74
N TRP A 216 5.62 13.66 -25.92
CA TRP A 216 4.70 14.74 -26.23
C TRP A 216 5.05 15.96 -25.39
N VAL A 217 5.15 17.10 -26.07
CA VAL A 217 5.35 18.41 -25.44
C VAL A 217 4.20 19.31 -25.88
N ASP A 218 3.34 19.62 -24.91
CA ASP A 218 2.25 20.57 -25.10
C ASP A 218 2.72 22.01 -24.83
N GLN A 219 1.90 23.01 -25.21
CA GLN A 219 2.10 24.46 -24.98
C GLN A 219 3.32 25.12 -25.65
N LEU A 220 4.38 24.37 -25.97
CA LEU A 220 5.57 24.85 -26.65
C LEU A 220 5.55 24.39 -28.11
N GLU A 221 6.04 25.25 -29.01
CA GLU A 221 6.09 24.98 -30.44
C GLU A 221 7.51 25.03 -31.01
N GLY A 222 7.69 24.30 -32.12
CA GLY A 222 8.92 24.30 -32.91
C GLY A 222 10.15 23.87 -32.12
N VAL A 223 11.23 24.65 -32.27
CA VAL A 223 12.57 24.32 -31.77
C VAL A 223 12.63 24.18 -30.23
N MET A 224 11.76 24.90 -29.51
CA MET A 224 11.71 24.82 -28.05
C MET A 224 11.17 23.46 -27.58
N ALA A 225 10.14 22.94 -28.26
CA ALA A 225 9.57 21.64 -27.95
C ALA A 225 10.54 20.50 -28.28
N GLU A 226 11.26 20.63 -29.40
CA GLU A 226 12.32 19.70 -29.79
C GLU A 226 13.45 19.68 -28.75
N ALA A 227 13.89 20.85 -28.26
CA ALA A 227 14.91 20.94 -27.23
C ALA A 227 14.51 20.30 -25.89
N ILE A 228 13.22 20.38 -25.50
CA ILE A 228 12.70 19.69 -24.32
C ILE A 228 12.66 18.17 -24.53
N SER A 229 12.23 17.75 -25.72
CA SER A 229 12.25 16.35 -26.12
C SER A 229 13.68 15.81 -26.10
N ASP A 230 14.67 16.52 -26.61
CA ASP A 230 16.08 16.08 -26.65
C ASP A 230 16.75 16.01 -25.28
N GLN A 231 16.29 16.85 -24.34
CA GLN A 231 16.71 16.77 -22.93
C GLN A 231 15.92 15.72 -22.13
N SER A 232 14.88 15.11 -22.73
CA SER A 232 14.08 14.07 -22.09
C SER A 232 14.41 12.71 -22.70
N PHE A 233 15.00 11.82 -21.90
CA PHE A 233 15.50 10.53 -22.35
C PHE A 233 15.14 9.44 -21.34
N VAL A 234 15.39 8.19 -21.71
CA VAL A 234 15.20 7.05 -20.81
C VAL A 234 16.56 6.54 -20.40
N ASP A 235 16.83 6.52 -19.10
CA ASP A 235 17.99 5.84 -18.55
C ASP A 235 17.64 4.37 -18.27
N ALA A 236 18.54 3.47 -18.65
CA ALA A 236 18.38 2.05 -18.47
C ALA A 236 19.68 1.43 -17.95
N THR A 237 19.62 0.84 -16.76
CA THR A 237 20.76 0.15 -16.15
C THR A 237 20.60 -1.36 -16.31
N PRO A 238 21.48 -2.05 -17.07
CA PRO A 238 21.49 -3.51 -17.17
C PRO A 238 21.93 -4.22 -15.88
N GLY A 239 21.63 -5.52 -15.78
CA GLY A 239 22.06 -6.40 -14.69
C GLY A 239 20.99 -7.44 -14.33
N SER A 240 21.08 -7.99 -13.11
CA SER A 240 20.10 -8.96 -12.59
C SER A 240 18.69 -8.37 -12.46
N THR A 241 18.62 -7.08 -12.16
CA THR A 241 17.40 -6.26 -12.25
C THR A 241 17.64 -5.12 -13.23
N ILE A 242 16.93 -5.13 -14.36
CA ILE A 242 16.97 -4.03 -15.32
C ILE A 242 16.12 -2.89 -14.77
N LYS A 243 16.73 -1.73 -14.53
CA LYS A 243 16.02 -0.53 -14.08
C LYS A 243 15.86 0.44 -15.24
N ILE A 244 14.62 0.81 -15.53
CA ILE A 244 14.22 1.75 -16.59
C ILE A 244 13.62 2.98 -15.91
N THR A 245 14.17 4.16 -16.17
CA THR A 245 13.72 5.42 -15.56
C THR A 245 13.70 6.52 -16.62
N PRO A 246 12.53 7.02 -17.05
CA PRO A 246 12.42 8.21 -17.89
C PRO A 246 12.86 9.45 -17.13
N GLU A 247 13.90 10.12 -17.62
CA GLU A 247 14.32 11.43 -17.16
C GLU A 247 13.71 12.50 -18.06
N SER A 248 12.81 13.30 -17.50
CA SER A 248 12.09 14.35 -18.24
C SER A 248 12.55 15.75 -17.85
N LYS A 249 12.64 16.65 -18.83
CA LYS A 249 12.93 18.07 -18.60
C LYS A 249 11.63 18.85 -18.39
N ALA A 250 11.45 19.37 -17.17
CA ALA A 250 10.31 20.23 -16.87
C ALA A 250 10.31 21.53 -17.68
N TYR A 251 9.12 22.01 -18.07
CA TYR A 251 8.89 23.22 -18.86
C TYR A 251 7.65 24.02 -18.40
N GLY A 252 7.29 25.03 -19.18
CA GLY A 252 6.12 25.90 -18.95
C GLY A 252 6.39 27.06 -17.99
N ASP A 253 5.44 27.98 -17.89
CA ASP A 253 5.55 29.18 -17.04
C ASP A 253 5.71 28.84 -15.55
N SER A 254 5.16 27.69 -15.12
CA SER A 254 5.33 27.18 -13.76
C SER A 254 6.70 26.55 -13.51
N GLY A 255 7.44 26.19 -14.57
CA GLY A 255 8.72 25.47 -14.51
C GLY A 255 8.61 24.07 -13.92
N LYS A 256 7.39 23.55 -13.76
CA LYS A 256 7.08 22.27 -13.10
C LYS A 256 6.34 21.29 -14.00
N ARG A 257 6.00 21.69 -15.23
CA ARG A 257 5.25 20.85 -16.16
C ARG A 257 6.14 19.78 -16.75
N GLN A 258 5.80 18.51 -16.53
CA GLN A 258 6.55 17.39 -17.08
C GLN A 258 5.98 16.96 -18.43
N PRO A 259 6.80 16.74 -19.47
CA PRO A 259 6.32 16.22 -20.74
C PRO A 259 5.73 14.83 -20.57
N ARG A 260 4.86 14.43 -21.49
CA ARG A 260 4.29 13.07 -21.48
C ARG A 260 5.19 12.16 -22.28
N MET A 261 5.75 11.14 -21.63
CA MET A 261 6.64 10.15 -22.20
C MET A 261 5.95 8.78 -22.19
N ASN A 262 5.35 8.41 -23.31
CA ASN A 262 4.78 7.08 -23.46
C ASN A 262 5.91 6.08 -23.77
N LEU A 263 5.93 4.97 -23.04
CA LEU A 263 6.90 3.88 -23.21
C LEU A 263 6.21 2.69 -23.84
N ASP A 264 6.80 2.18 -24.91
CA ASP A 264 6.46 0.90 -25.51
C ASP A 264 7.64 -0.05 -25.33
N ILE A 265 7.47 -1.08 -24.51
CA ILE A 265 8.53 -1.98 -24.05
C ILE A 265 8.22 -3.38 -24.59
N SER A 266 9.07 -3.79 -25.53
CA SER A 266 9.05 -5.13 -26.14
C SER A 266 9.97 -6.05 -25.35
N LEU A 267 9.39 -7.12 -24.78
CA LEU A 267 10.11 -8.17 -24.08
C LEU A 267 10.36 -9.37 -25.00
N PRO A 268 11.53 -10.02 -24.90
CA PRO A 268 11.81 -11.24 -25.66
C PRO A 268 10.85 -12.38 -25.26
N GLU A 269 10.40 -13.14 -26.26
CA GLU A 269 9.43 -14.23 -26.07
C GLU A 269 10.00 -15.46 -25.34
N ASP A 270 11.31 -15.68 -25.44
CA ASP A 270 12.01 -16.84 -24.87
C ASP A 270 12.42 -16.64 -23.40
N ARG A 271 12.18 -15.46 -22.82
CA ARG A 271 12.54 -15.13 -21.43
C ARG A 271 11.34 -14.63 -20.62
N ARG A 272 11.31 -15.02 -19.34
CA ARG A 272 10.31 -14.59 -18.35
C ARG A 272 10.96 -13.65 -17.35
N PHE A 273 10.22 -12.63 -16.93
CA PHE A 273 10.72 -11.63 -15.98
C PHE A 273 9.67 -11.28 -14.95
N ASN A 274 10.08 -11.13 -13.70
CA ASN A 274 9.26 -10.45 -12.70
C ASN A 274 9.20 -8.96 -13.03
N LEU A 275 8.05 -8.33 -12.81
CA LEU A 275 7.82 -6.93 -13.17
C LEU A 275 7.51 -6.09 -11.93
N ASP A 276 8.13 -4.92 -11.82
CA ASP A 276 7.73 -3.86 -10.88
C ASP A 276 7.58 -2.57 -11.67
N ILE A 277 6.34 -2.19 -11.97
CA ILE A 277 6.03 -1.03 -12.83
C ILE A 277 5.30 0.01 -12.00
N ARG A 278 5.90 1.21 -11.93
CA ARG A 278 5.30 2.37 -11.27
C ARG A 278 5.17 3.53 -12.25
N THR A 279 4.06 4.26 -12.16
CA THR A 279 3.91 5.56 -12.83
C THR A 279 3.07 6.51 -12.00
N MET A 280 3.35 7.83 -12.05
CA MET A 280 2.52 8.79 -11.31
C MET A 280 1.26 9.17 -12.08
N ASN A 281 1.39 9.41 -13.38
CA ASN A 281 0.30 9.82 -14.26
C ASN A 281 0.42 9.08 -15.60
N GLY A 282 -0.46 8.13 -15.85
CA GLY A 282 -0.47 7.30 -17.05
C GLY A 282 -1.05 5.92 -16.78
N GLY A 283 -1.61 5.31 -17.82
CA GLY A 283 -2.07 3.93 -17.75
C GLY A 283 -0.92 2.94 -17.84
N ILE A 284 -1.09 1.76 -17.23
CA ILE A 284 -0.19 0.62 -17.43
C ILE A 284 -0.95 -0.46 -18.17
N THR A 285 -0.39 -0.91 -19.29
CA THR A 285 -0.96 -1.98 -20.12
C THR A 285 0.03 -3.12 -20.24
N LEU A 286 -0.38 -4.33 -19.82
CA LEU A 286 0.39 -5.56 -20.03
C LEU A 286 -0.32 -6.44 -21.07
N GLN A 287 0.42 -6.92 -22.06
CA GLN A 287 -0.11 -7.80 -23.12
C GLN A 287 0.79 -9.01 -23.34
N ASN A 288 0.23 -10.21 -23.21
CA ASN A 288 0.95 -11.47 -23.42
C ASN A 288 2.22 -11.59 -22.58
N VAL A 289 2.18 -11.14 -21.32
CA VAL A 289 3.34 -11.12 -20.43
C VAL A 289 3.37 -12.40 -19.59
N GLU A 290 4.56 -12.99 -19.44
CA GLU A 290 4.80 -14.13 -18.57
C GLU A 290 5.88 -13.78 -17.53
N ALA A 291 5.49 -13.80 -16.26
CA ALA A 291 6.40 -13.62 -15.13
C ALA A 291 6.88 -14.97 -14.57
N ILE A 292 7.96 -14.92 -13.79
CA ILE A 292 8.48 -16.11 -13.09
C ILE A 292 7.61 -16.37 -11.85
N GLU A 293 7.36 -15.30 -11.09
CA GLU A 293 6.54 -15.30 -9.88
C GLU A 293 5.57 -14.10 -9.92
N ASP A 294 6.11 -12.89 -9.75
CA ASP A 294 5.30 -11.72 -9.39
C ASP A 294 5.30 -10.59 -10.44
N ILE A 295 4.15 -9.94 -10.57
CA ILE A 295 3.93 -8.70 -11.31
C ILE A 295 3.35 -7.67 -10.34
N SER A 296 4.11 -6.62 -10.05
CA SER A 296 3.74 -5.49 -9.19
C SER A 296 3.46 -4.24 -10.04
N LEU A 297 2.25 -3.68 -9.92
CA LEU A 297 1.79 -2.53 -10.70
C LEU A 297 1.30 -1.40 -9.79
N GLU A 298 1.81 -0.18 -9.98
CA GLU A 298 1.34 0.99 -9.25
C GLU A 298 1.16 2.17 -10.20
N THR A 299 -0.03 2.74 -10.26
CA THR A 299 -0.26 4.01 -10.96
C THR A 299 -0.96 5.02 -10.06
N GLY A 300 -0.58 6.29 -10.13
CA GLY A 300 -1.33 7.35 -9.46
C GLY A 300 -2.65 7.59 -10.18
N ASN A 301 -2.58 8.12 -11.40
CA ASN A 301 -3.74 8.39 -12.23
C ASN A 301 -3.62 7.67 -13.56
N GLY A 302 -4.48 6.70 -13.82
CA GLY A 302 -4.47 5.93 -15.05
C GLY A 302 -5.10 4.56 -14.89
N GLN A 303 -5.51 4.00 -16.03
CA GLN A 303 -6.09 2.67 -16.08
C GLN A 303 -5.03 1.56 -16.00
N LEU A 304 -5.41 0.43 -15.40
CA LEU A 304 -4.63 -0.81 -15.46
C LEU A 304 -5.32 -1.76 -16.43
N ILE A 305 -4.63 -2.16 -17.51
CA ILE A 305 -5.15 -3.10 -18.50
C ILE A 305 -4.23 -4.31 -18.55
N LEU A 306 -4.77 -5.48 -18.23
CA LEU A 306 -4.06 -6.75 -18.23
C LEU A 306 -4.72 -7.69 -19.22
N HIS A 307 -3.95 -8.19 -20.18
CA HIS A 307 -4.44 -9.10 -21.20
C HIS A 307 -3.48 -10.26 -21.40
N ARG A 308 -3.98 -11.50 -21.18
CA ARG A 308 -3.22 -12.74 -21.36
C ARG A 308 -1.93 -12.75 -20.54
N ILE A 309 -2.08 -12.81 -19.22
CA ILE A 309 -0.95 -12.76 -18.28
C ILE A 309 -0.75 -14.13 -17.64
N LEU A 310 0.50 -14.54 -17.47
CA LEU A 310 0.90 -15.69 -16.68
C LEU A 310 1.75 -15.21 -15.50
N GLY A 311 1.33 -15.50 -14.28
CA GLY A 311 1.99 -15.08 -13.04
C GLY A 311 1.04 -14.42 -12.04
N GLU A 312 1.56 -14.13 -10.85
CA GLU A 312 0.82 -13.55 -9.74
C GLU A 312 0.80 -12.02 -9.89
N VAL A 313 -0.39 -11.43 -10.00
CA VAL A 313 -0.55 -10.00 -10.24
C VAL A 313 -0.99 -9.30 -8.96
N LYS A 314 -0.21 -8.32 -8.54
CA LYS A 314 -0.58 -7.36 -7.51
C LYS A 314 -0.54 -5.95 -8.05
N GLY A 315 -1.55 -5.16 -7.78
CA GLY A 315 -1.56 -3.80 -8.30
C GLY A 315 -2.52 -2.82 -7.65
N LYS A 316 -2.21 -1.54 -7.85
CA LYS A 316 -2.97 -0.44 -7.29
C LYS A 316 -3.03 0.75 -8.24
N THR A 317 -4.19 1.38 -8.32
CA THR A 317 -4.37 2.71 -8.91
C THR A 317 -5.05 3.66 -7.92
N LEU A 318 -4.80 4.97 -7.96
CA LEU A 318 -5.63 5.91 -7.19
C LEU A 318 -6.90 6.21 -7.97
N ASN A 319 -6.75 6.65 -9.22
CA ASN A 319 -7.88 6.99 -10.09
C ASN A 319 -7.70 6.32 -11.45
N GLY A 320 -8.58 5.39 -11.78
CA GLY A 320 -8.58 4.71 -13.07
C GLY A 320 -9.33 3.40 -13.04
N ALA A 321 -9.86 3.03 -14.20
CA ALA A 321 -10.51 1.73 -14.38
C ALA A 321 -9.47 0.61 -14.42
N VAL A 322 -9.88 -0.57 -13.97
CA VAL A 322 -9.06 -1.79 -14.00
C VAL A 322 -9.74 -2.81 -14.88
N ARG A 323 -9.02 -3.33 -15.88
CA ARG A 323 -9.54 -4.36 -16.80
C ARG A 323 -8.57 -5.51 -16.85
N VAL A 324 -9.04 -6.69 -16.48
CA VAL A 324 -8.24 -7.92 -16.41
C VAL A 324 -8.87 -8.98 -17.29
N ARG A 325 -8.15 -9.52 -18.25
CA ARG A 325 -8.67 -10.55 -19.15
C ARG A 325 -7.66 -11.67 -19.37
N GLY A 326 -8.05 -12.89 -19.01
CA GLY A 326 -7.25 -14.09 -19.23
C GLY A 326 -5.97 -14.07 -18.41
N VAL A 327 -6.09 -14.31 -17.10
CA VAL A 327 -4.92 -14.40 -16.21
C VAL A 327 -4.79 -15.81 -15.66
N GLN A 328 -3.58 -16.34 -15.80
CA GLN A 328 -3.14 -17.61 -15.24
C GLN A 328 -2.26 -17.35 -14.01
N GLY A 329 -2.88 -17.35 -12.83
CA GLY A 329 -2.28 -16.93 -11.56
C GLY A 329 -3.29 -16.18 -10.69
N SER A 330 -2.90 -15.75 -9.50
CA SER A 330 -3.76 -14.89 -8.66
C SER A 330 -3.72 -13.42 -9.10
N VAL A 331 -4.79 -12.70 -8.75
CA VAL A 331 -4.95 -11.27 -9.04
C VAL A 331 -5.41 -10.55 -7.78
N ASP A 332 -4.63 -9.60 -7.28
CA ASP A 332 -4.98 -8.69 -6.18
C ASP A 332 -4.85 -7.24 -6.66
N LEU A 333 -5.98 -6.63 -7.02
CA LEU A 333 -6.03 -5.27 -7.55
C LEU A 333 -6.93 -4.37 -6.70
N SER A 334 -6.51 -3.12 -6.52
CA SER A 334 -7.31 -2.10 -5.83
C SER A 334 -7.28 -0.74 -6.50
N THR A 335 -8.40 -0.01 -6.43
CA THR A 335 -8.52 1.37 -6.89
C THR A 335 -9.23 2.26 -5.86
N SER A 336 -8.90 3.55 -5.79
CA SER A 336 -9.70 4.50 -4.99
C SER A 336 -10.90 5.03 -5.77
N GLY A 337 -10.85 5.01 -7.10
CA GLY A 337 -11.93 5.44 -7.97
C GLY A 337 -11.80 4.86 -9.36
N GLY A 338 -12.87 4.23 -9.84
CA GLY A 338 -12.95 3.61 -11.16
C GLY A 338 -13.61 2.24 -11.11
N ASP A 339 -14.19 1.84 -12.24
CA ASP A 339 -14.78 0.52 -12.41
C ASP A 339 -13.69 -0.55 -12.55
N MET A 340 -13.95 -1.73 -12.02
CA MET A 340 -13.05 -2.88 -12.10
C MET A 340 -13.76 -4.04 -12.77
N ASN A 341 -13.16 -4.64 -13.78
CA ASN A 341 -13.71 -5.82 -14.44
C ASN A 341 -12.64 -6.88 -14.65
N ALA A 342 -12.98 -8.13 -14.30
CA ALA A 342 -12.13 -9.29 -14.52
C ALA A 342 -12.89 -10.39 -15.27
N TRP A 343 -12.24 -10.94 -16.29
CA TRP A 343 -12.71 -12.06 -17.11
C TRP A 343 -11.66 -13.16 -17.16
N ASP A 344 -12.10 -14.40 -16.98
CA ASP A 344 -11.28 -15.60 -17.21
C ASP A 344 -9.98 -15.62 -16.37
N VAL A 345 -10.08 -15.29 -15.07
CA VAL A 345 -8.99 -15.47 -14.10
C VAL A 345 -9.07 -16.88 -13.52
N THR A 346 -7.99 -17.65 -13.65
CA THR A 346 -7.97 -19.07 -13.24
C THR A 346 -7.61 -19.28 -11.77
N GLY A 347 -6.80 -18.39 -11.18
CA GLY A 347 -6.46 -18.42 -9.75
C GLY A 347 -7.35 -17.49 -8.91
N PRO A 348 -7.00 -17.29 -7.62
CA PRO A 348 -7.75 -16.42 -6.73
C PRO A 348 -7.83 -14.98 -7.25
N LEU A 349 -9.04 -14.42 -7.27
CA LEU A 349 -9.30 -13.05 -7.70
C LEU A 349 -9.72 -12.21 -6.49
N LYS A 350 -9.02 -11.10 -6.28
CA LYS A 350 -9.36 -10.06 -5.32
C LYS A 350 -9.41 -8.69 -6.00
N LEU A 351 -10.58 -8.05 -5.97
CA LEU A 351 -10.79 -6.70 -6.50
C LEU A 351 -11.43 -5.81 -5.43
N SER A 352 -10.89 -4.61 -5.22
CA SER A 352 -11.45 -3.66 -4.25
C SER A 352 -11.46 -2.23 -4.78
N THR A 353 -12.60 -1.56 -4.68
CA THR A 353 -12.74 -0.14 -5.05
C THR A 353 -13.44 0.67 -3.95
N ALA A 354 -13.06 1.94 -3.77
CA ALA A 354 -13.83 2.83 -2.91
C ALA A 354 -15.02 3.48 -3.66
N VAL A 355 -14.91 3.69 -4.97
CA VAL A 355 -15.99 4.22 -5.81
C VAL A 355 -15.90 3.59 -7.20
N GLY A 356 -16.93 2.87 -7.61
CA GLY A 356 -16.99 2.20 -8.90
C GLY A 356 -17.65 0.84 -8.80
N ASN A 357 -18.11 0.34 -9.96
CA ASN A 357 -18.69 -0.99 -10.07
C ASN A 357 -17.58 -2.03 -10.19
N VAL A 358 -17.84 -3.24 -9.68
CA VAL A 358 -16.90 -4.37 -9.80
C VAL A 358 -17.61 -5.54 -10.47
N GLY A 359 -17.04 -6.01 -11.58
CA GLY A 359 -17.54 -7.15 -12.34
C GLY A 359 -16.53 -8.30 -12.38
N ALA A 360 -16.99 -9.52 -12.13
CA ALA A 360 -16.18 -10.74 -12.18
C ALA A 360 -16.92 -11.82 -12.97
N ILE A 361 -16.40 -12.19 -14.15
CA ILE A 361 -17.06 -13.14 -15.06
C ILE A 361 -16.15 -14.34 -15.35
N ASN A 362 -16.70 -15.55 -15.17
CA ASN A 362 -16.07 -16.84 -15.49
C ASN A 362 -14.68 -17.02 -14.83
N ASN A 363 -14.58 -16.72 -13.54
CA ASN A 363 -13.35 -16.90 -12.76
C ASN A 363 -13.36 -18.27 -12.07
N GLY A 364 -12.24 -18.98 -12.14
CA GLY A 364 -12.16 -20.43 -11.88
C GLY A 364 -12.01 -20.83 -10.41
N ASP A 365 -11.53 -19.92 -9.56
CA ASP A 365 -11.22 -20.18 -8.15
C ASP A 365 -11.95 -19.18 -7.24
N LYS A 366 -11.42 -18.93 -6.03
CA LYS A 366 -11.96 -17.96 -5.08
C LYS A 366 -12.10 -16.56 -5.70
N VAL A 367 -13.27 -15.95 -5.52
CA VAL A 367 -13.57 -14.56 -5.89
C VAL A 367 -13.84 -13.74 -4.64
N ASP A 368 -13.11 -12.64 -4.46
CA ASP A 368 -13.24 -11.67 -3.37
C ASP A 368 -13.39 -10.28 -4.00
N ILE A 369 -14.61 -9.73 -3.97
CA ILE A 369 -14.89 -8.43 -4.56
C ILE A 369 -15.55 -7.49 -3.55
N SER A 370 -15.09 -6.24 -3.52
CA SER A 370 -15.65 -5.24 -2.60
C SER A 370 -15.74 -3.85 -3.22
N SER A 371 -16.83 -3.14 -2.91
CA SER A 371 -17.00 -1.73 -3.24
C SER A 371 -17.62 -0.94 -2.10
N LYS A 372 -17.11 0.26 -1.79
CA LYS A 372 -17.81 1.14 -0.84
C LYS A 372 -19.01 1.85 -1.50
N ASN A 373 -18.90 2.20 -2.78
CA ASN A 373 -19.97 2.86 -3.51
C ASN A 373 -19.97 2.36 -4.96
N GLY A 374 -20.81 1.37 -5.24
CA GLY A 374 -20.95 0.79 -6.56
C GLY A 374 -21.55 -0.61 -6.52
N ASN A 375 -22.04 -1.03 -7.69
CA ASN A 375 -22.68 -2.32 -7.85
C ASN A 375 -21.63 -3.42 -8.05
N LEU A 376 -21.95 -4.62 -7.58
CA LEU A 376 -21.16 -5.81 -7.78
C LEU A 376 -21.90 -6.76 -8.73
N GLU A 377 -21.19 -7.27 -9.73
CA GLU A 377 -21.70 -8.27 -10.65
C GLU A 377 -20.76 -9.46 -10.69
N VAL A 378 -21.29 -10.65 -10.42
CA VAL A 378 -20.54 -11.91 -10.51
C VAL A 378 -21.32 -12.86 -11.37
N ASP A 379 -20.67 -13.39 -12.42
CA ASP A 379 -21.24 -14.41 -13.30
C ASP A 379 -20.29 -15.62 -13.39
N GLY A 380 -20.77 -16.78 -12.95
CA GLY A 380 -19.99 -18.03 -12.93
C GLY A 380 -19.07 -18.16 -11.71
N ALA A 381 -19.55 -17.85 -10.50
CA ALA A 381 -18.83 -18.12 -9.26
C ALA A 381 -18.79 -19.63 -8.95
N ARG A 382 -17.73 -20.34 -9.34
CA ARG A 382 -17.66 -21.81 -9.20
C ARG A 382 -17.17 -22.30 -7.85
N SER A 383 -16.40 -21.49 -7.13
CA SER A 383 -15.77 -21.83 -5.84
C SER A 383 -16.24 -20.85 -4.76
N ASN A 384 -15.37 -20.52 -3.80
CA ASN A 384 -15.66 -19.57 -2.73
C ASN A 384 -15.91 -18.16 -3.27
N LEU A 385 -16.94 -17.49 -2.76
CA LEU A 385 -17.29 -16.13 -3.12
C LEU A 385 -17.39 -15.26 -1.86
N HIS A 386 -16.73 -14.11 -1.89
CA HIS A 386 -16.98 -13.01 -0.96
C HIS A 386 -17.33 -11.77 -1.78
N ALA A 387 -18.51 -11.21 -1.54
CA ALA A 387 -19.00 -10.02 -2.25
C ALA A 387 -19.57 -9.02 -1.25
N GLU A 388 -18.91 -7.86 -1.11
CA GLU A 388 -19.28 -6.83 -0.12
C GLU A 388 -19.52 -5.46 -0.76
N SER A 389 -20.72 -4.91 -0.63
CA SER A 389 -21.01 -3.52 -1.01
C SER A 389 -21.60 -2.72 0.15
N LEU A 390 -21.11 -1.50 0.38
CA LEU A 390 -21.74 -0.61 1.37
C LEU A 390 -22.93 0.15 0.76
N ASN A 391 -22.77 0.67 -0.46
CA ASN A 391 -23.82 1.38 -1.19
C ASN A 391 -23.84 0.90 -2.65
N GLY A 392 -24.63 -0.13 -2.92
CA GLY A 392 -24.77 -0.71 -4.25
C GLY A 392 -25.50 -2.04 -4.23
N GLY A 393 -26.12 -2.35 -5.36
CA GLY A 393 -26.73 -3.66 -5.57
C GLY A 393 -25.68 -4.73 -5.81
N ILE A 394 -26.01 -5.96 -5.44
CA ILE A 394 -25.17 -7.12 -5.69
C ILE A 394 -25.96 -8.10 -6.55
N ASN A 395 -25.43 -8.43 -7.73
CA ASN A 395 -25.99 -9.43 -8.63
C ASN A 395 -25.00 -10.59 -8.76
N VAL A 396 -25.37 -11.77 -8.25
CA VAL A 396 -24.56 -12.98 -8.32
C VAL A 396 -25.32 -14.03 -9.09
N ARG A 397 -24.68 -14.60 -10.11
CA ARG A 397 -25.23 -15.67 -10.95
C ARG A 397 -24.22 -16.79 -11.05
N SER A 398 -24.65 -18.03 -10.82
CA SER A 398 -23.81 -19.20 -11.12
C SER A 398 -24.66 -20.41 -11.48
N ASP A 399 -24.19 -21.18 -12.46
CA ASP A 399 -24.72 -22.48 -12.86
C ASP A 399 -24.15 -23.64 -12.02
N LEU A 400 -23.09 -23.38 -11.25
CA LEU A 400 -22.41 -24.33 -10.39
C LEU A 400 -22.02 -23.66 -9.07
N LEU A 401 -22.13 -24.41 -7.96
CA LEU A 401 -21.71 -23.96 -6.64
C LEU A 401 -20.86 -25.03 -5.97
N GLY A 402 -19.54 -24.81 -5.93
CA GLY A 402 -18.55 -25.72 -5.34
C GLY A 402 -17.78 -25.12 -4.15
N GLY A 403 -18.28 -24.04 -3.54
CA GLY A 403 -17.64 -23.37 -2.42
C GLY A 403 -18.60 -22.51 -1.60
N ASP A 404 -18.11 -21.97 -0.50
CA ASP A 404 -18.91 -21.13 0.41
C ASP A 404 -19.04 -19.72 -0.14
N TRP A 405 -20.26 -19.18 -0.07
CA TRP A 405 -20.58 -17.82 -0.51
C TRP A 405 -20.97 -16.96 0.69
N ASP A 406 -20.35 -15.79 0.77
CA ASP A 406 -20.64 -14.76 1.74
C ASP A 406 -20.92 -13.45 0.99
N ILE A 407 -22.19 -13.01 1.04
CA ILE A 407 -22.67 -11.86 0.29
C ILE A 407 -23.27 -10.87 1.27
N TYR A 408 -22.73 -9.66 1.29
CA TYR A 408 -23.17 -8.60 2.19
C TYR A 408 -23.44 -7.29 1.45
N SER A 409 -24.63 -6.71 1.64
CA SER A 409 -24.92 -5.33 1.21
C SER A 409 -25.54 -4.50 2.33
N ALA A 410 -24.88 -3.39 2.69
CA ALA A 410 -25.41 -2.49 3.70
C ALA A 410 -26.59 -1.64 3.17
N VAL A 411 -26.54 -1.21 1.90
CA VAL A 411 -27.61 -0.49 1.21
C VAL A 411 -27.58 -0.87 -0.27
N GLY A 412 -28.64 -1.55 -0.74
CA GLY A 412 -28.77 -1.99 -2.12
C GLY A 412 -29.37 -3.38 -2.22
N ASP A 413 -30.12 -3.62 -3.30
CA ASP A 413 -30.79 -4.89 -3.49
C ASP A 413 -29.80 -6.00 -3.83
N ILE A 414 -30.00 -7.18 -3.24
CA ILE A 414 -29.21 -8.37 -3.52
C ILE A 414 -30.04 -9.30 -4.39
N SER A 415 -29.53 -9.68 -5.54
CA SER A 415 -30.11 -10.70 -6.41
C SER A 415 -29.13 -11.85 -6.60
N VAL A 416 -29.53 -13.04 -6.16
CA VAL A 416 -28.72 -14.25 -6.26
C VAL A 416 -29.46 -15.29 -7.09
N PHE A 417 -28.81 -15.77 -8.15
CA PHE A 417 -29.32 -16.81 -9.03
C PHE A 417 -28.56 -18.10 -8.77
N LEU A 418 -29.24 -19.09 -8.19
CA LEU A 418 -28.66 -20.35 -7.72
C LEU A 418 -29.03 -21.53 -8.64
N PRO A 419 -28.15 -22.53 -8.80
CA PRO A 419 -28.45 -23.69 -9.63
C PRO A 419 -29.48 -24.61 -8.97
N LEU A 420 -30.44 -25.15 -9.73
CA LEU A 420 -31.49 -26.03 -9.17
C LEU A 420 -30.97 -27.34 -8.55
N VAL A 421 -29.76 -27.76 -8.94
CA VAL A 421 -29.10 -28.96 -8.47
C VAL A 421 -27.76 -28.57 -7.87
N GLY A 422 -27.54 -28.95 -6.61
CA GLY A 422 -26.30 -28.68 -5.87
C GLY A 422 -26.41 -29.11 -4.42
N ASP A 423 -25.29 -29.04 -3.71
CA ASP A 423 -25.16 -29.43 -2.30
C ASP A 423 -24.84 -28.20 -1.44
N TYR A 424 -25.85 -27.37 -1.17
CA TYR A 424 -25.66 -26.14 -0.39
C TYR A 424 -26.84 -25.81 0.54
N LYS A 425 -26.54 -25.06 1.59
CA LYS A 425 -27.50 -24.50 2.54
C LYS A 425 -27.57 -22.99 2.35
N VAL A 426 -28.77 -22.47 2.14
CA VAL A 426 -29.02 -21.02 2.02
C VAL A 426 -29.47 -20.47 3.37
N GLU A 427 -28.81 -19.41 3.81
CA GLU A 427 -29.16 -18.60 4.99
C GLU A 427 -29.10 -17.13 4.59
N GLY A 428 -30.27 -16.55 4.31
CA GLY A 428 -30.41 -15.16 3.91
C GLY A 428 -31.20 -14.34 4.94
N SER A 429 -30.84 -13.07 5.11
CA SER A 429 -31.60 -12.11 5.91
C SER A 429 -31.76 -10.77 5.18
N SER A 430 -32.89 -10.11 5.44
CA SER A 430 -33.15 -8.74 5.00
C SER A 430 -33.58 -7.88 6.17
N GLY A 431 -32.88 -6.78 6.44
CA GLY A 431 -33.20 -5.87 7.54
C GLY A 431 -34.55 -5.15 7.37
N TYR A 432 -34.70 -4.40 6.27
CA TYR A 432 -35.88 -3.58 6.01
C TYR A 432 -36.65 -3.99 4.76
N GLY A 433 -35.94 -4.43 3.71
CA GLY A 433 -36.54 -4.81 2.42
C GLY A 433 -37.35 -6.10 2.44
N ASP A 434 -37.96 -6.43 1.30
CA ASP A 434 -38.73 -7.65 1.14
C ASP A 434 -37.86 -8.79 0.62
N ILE A 435 -38.24 -10.02 0.97
CA ILE A 435 -37.59 -11.23 0.48
C ILE A 435 -38.51 -11.90 -0.53
N VAL A 436 -38.01 -12.09 -1.74
CA VAL A 436 -38.71 -12.79 -2.82
C VAL A 436 -37.88 -13.98 -3.27
N SER A 437 -38.53 -15.14 -3.43
CA SER A 437 -37.88 -16.33 -3.96
C SER A 437 -38.80 -17.11 -4.87
N ASP A 438 -38.29 -17.49 -6.04
CA ASP A 438 -38.91 -18.49 -6.92
C ASP A 438 -38.23 -19.86 -6.82
N TYR A 439 -37.19 -19.97 -5.98
CA TYR A 439 -36.44 -21.19 -5.76
C TYR A 439 -37.26 -22.21 -4.93
N PRO A 440 -37.44 -23.46 -5.41
CA PRO A 440 -38.23 -24.47 -4.72
C PRO A 440 -37.53 -24.97 -3.45
N GLY A 441 -38.27 -25.05 -2.33
CA GLY A 441 -37.75 -25.62 -1.08
C GLY A 441 -37.06 -24.62 -0.15
N LEU A 442 -36.99 -23.33 -0.52
CA LEU A 442 -36.65 -22.28 0.43
C LEU A 442 -37.90 -21.83 1.20
N LEU A 443 -37.77 -21.73 2.51
CA LEU A 443 -38.81 -21.22 3.41
C LEU A 443 -38.47 -19.78 3.78
N ILE A 444 -39.42 -18.88 3.57
CA ILE A 444 -39.35 -17.48 3.99
C ILE A 444 -40.11 -17.37 5.31
N ASP A 445 -39.41 -17.01 6.39
CA ASP A 445 -40.02 -16.64 7.68
C ASP A 445 -39.67 -15.19 7.99
N LYS A 446 -40.67 -14.31 7.84
CA LYS A 446 -40.60 -12.86 8.04
C LYS A 446 -39.48 -12.20 7.22
N LYS A 447 -38.31 -12.05 7.84
CA LYS A 447 -37.14 -11.30 7.36
C LYS A 447 -35.93 -12.21 7.15
N THR A 448 -36.17 -13.52 7.09
CA THR A 448 -35.15 -14.53 6.85
C THR A 448 -35.63 -15.51 5.79
N ILE A 449 -34.69 -16.01 4.99
CA ILE A 449 -34.89 -17.12 4.05
C ILE A 449 -33.91 -18.22 4.38
N SER A 450 -34.41 -19.45 4.46
CA SER A 450 -33.57 -20.60 4.73
C SER A 450 -34.02 -21.82 3.96
N GLY A 451 -33.07 -22.68 3.62
CA GLY A 451 -33.35 -23.95 2.99
C GLY A 451 -32.08 -24.67 2.61
N LYS A 452 -32.26 -25.84 2.01
CA LYS A 452 -31.17 -26.75 1.70
C LYS A 452 -31.42 -27.41 0.36
N ALA A 453 -30.40 -27.42 -0.49
CA ALA A 453 -30.30 -28.24 -1.67
C ALA A 453 -29.35 -29.42 -1.38
N GLY A 454 -29.75 -30.63 -1.76
CA GLY A 454 -28.95 -31.84 -1.57
C GLY A 454 -28.50 -32.09 -0.12
N ASN A 455 -27.23 -32.39 0.07
CA ASN A 455 -26.57 -32.66 1.35
C ASN A 455 -26.13 -31.40 2.10
N GLY A 456 -26.18 -30.22 1.47
CA GLY A 456 -25.83 -28.94 2.08
C GLY A 456 -24.38 -28.88 2.57
N GLU A 457 -23.46 -29.30 1.71
CA GLU A 457 -22.02 -29.29 1.97
C GLU A 457 -21.47 -27.86 2.05
N HIS A 458 -21.93 -26.99 1.16
CA HIS A 458 -21.52 -25.58 1.10
C HIS A 458 -22.53 -24.65 1.76
N LYS A 459 -22.05 -23.51 2.27
CA LYS A 459 -22.88 -22.47 2.88
C LYS A 459 -23.04 -21.28 1.93
N VAL A 460 -24.28 -20.84 1.73
CA VAL A 460 -24.62 -19.59 1.06
C VAL A 460 -25.20 -18.65 2.11
N HIS A 461 -24.38 -17.72 2.58
CA HIS A 461 -24.76 -16.69 3.53
C HIS A 461 -25.02 -15.37 2.82
N ILE A 462 -26.21 -14.80 3.03
CA ILE A 462 -26.61 -13.55 2.40
C ILE A 462 -27.15 -12.62 3.48
N GLU A 463 -26.54 -11.45 3.64
CA GLU A 463 -27.01 -10.43 4.56
C GLU A 463 -27.22 -9.11 3.82
N GLY A 464 -28.46 -8.62 3.83
CA GLY A 464 -28.81 -7.35 3.20
C GLY A 464 -29.70 -6.51 4.12
N ASN A 465 -29.68 -5.19 3.95
CA ASN A 465 -30.70 -4.33 4.58
C ASN A 465 -31.86 -3.98 3.64
N SER A 466 -31.65 -4.07 2.33
CA SER A 466 -32.65 -3.79 1.28
C SER A 466 -33.30 -5.09 0.78
N SER A 467 -33.86 -5.11 -0.44
CA SER A 467 -34.60 -6.27 -0.94
C SER A 467 -33.65 -7.42 -1.26
N LEU A 468 -34.08 -8.63 -0.97
CA LEU A 468 -33.33 -9.86 -1.26
C LEU A 468 -34.14 -10.73 -2.22
N ASN A 469 -33.60 -10.94 -3.41
CA ASN A 469 -34.17 -11.80 -4.44
C ASN A 469 -33.31 -13.06 -4.57
N VAL A 470 -33.87 -14.22 -4.22
CA VAL A 470 -33.20 -15.52 -4.42
C VAL A 470 -33.92 -16.27 -5.52
N MET A 471 -33.30 -16.37 -6.68
CA MET A 471 -33.90 -16.93 -7.88
C MET A 471 -33.18 -18.20 -8.33
N LYS A 472 -33.86 -19.01 -9.14
CA LYS A 472 -33.20 -20.07 -9.91
C LYS A 472 -32.38 -19.48 -11.07
N TYR A 473 -31.22 -20.08 -11.36
CA TYR A 473 -30.37 -19.75 -12.50
C TYR A 473 -31.05 -20.03 -13.85
#